data_AF-A0A7V8V8T1-F1
#
_entry.id   AF-A0A7V8V8T1-F1
#
_cell.length_a   1.000
_cell.length_b   1.000
_cell.length_c   1.000
_cell.angle_alpha   90.00
_cell.angle_beta   90.00
_cell.angle_gamma   90.00
#
_symmetry.space_group_name_H-M   'P 1'
#
loop_
_entity.id
_entity.type
_entity.pdbx_description
1 polymer ?
#
loop_
_entity_poly.entity_id
_entity_poly.type
_entity_poly.pdbx_seq_one_letter_code
_entity_poly.pdbx_strand_id
1 'polypeptide(L)'
;MAKRKTTAKKAPATQQTESEAPIDSSVDLRVRVDADIHRKIKEVAEECGLSISQLVAGVIEGVVDRMQPGFPKLQDKVVKVEPRSKCLFIGQPAKYVTYTEECYNEEYALWKRGEGQEPNPHDIGAKTPYENGEVWFILDYSGRPVRYTVEKY
;
A
#
# COMPACT_ATOMS: atom_id res chain seq x y z
N MET A 1 -22.14 -16.20 -79.07
CA MET A 1 -21.35 -16.59 -77.89
C MET A 1 -21.08 -15.34 -77.04
N ALA A 2 -21.83 -15.15 -75.96
CA ALA A 2 -21.74 -13.96 -75.10
C ALA A 2 -20.69 -14.17 -73.98
N LYS A 3 -19.67 -13.31 -73.93
CA LYS A 3 -18.64 -13.32 -72.87
C LYS A 3 -19.17 -12.54 -71.66
N ARG A 4 -19.45 -13.25 -70.55
CA ARG A 4 -19.80 -12.66 -69.24
C ARG A 4 -18.55 -12.05 -68.61
N LYS A 5 -18.61 -10.74 -68.31
CA LYS A 5 -17.66 -10.02 -67.44
C LYS A 5 -18.06 -10.27 -65.98
N THR A 6 -17.18 -10.87 -65.20
CA THR A 6 -17.29 -10.98 -63.74
C THR A 6 -16.61 -9.77 -63.09
N THR A 7 -17.40 -8.98 -62.37
CA THR A 7 -16.97 -7.86 -61.53
C THR A 7 -16.45 -8.39 -60.19
N ALA A 8 -15.17 -8.16 -59.91
CA ALA A 8 -14.57 -8.44 -58.59
C ALA A 8 -15.04 -7.38 -57.57
N LYS A 9 -15.80 -7.81 -56.56
CA LYS A 9 -16.27 -6.98 -55.46
C LYS A 9 -15.12 -6.82 -54.44
N LYS A 10 -14.65 -5.58 -54.29
CA LYS A 10 -13.59 -5.16 -53.37
C LYS A 10 -14.02 -5.46 -51.92
N ALA A 11 -13.21 -6.21 -51.17
CA ALA A 11 -13.43 -6.47 -49.74
C ALA A 11 -13.23 -5.17 -48.92
N PRO A 12 -13.97 -4.96 -47.83
CA PRO A 12 -13.84 -3.78 -46.99
C PRO A 12 -12.52 -3.78 -46.22
N ALA A 13 -11.91 -2.60 -46.12
CA ALA A 13 -10.66 -2.37 -45.40
C ALA A 13 -10.83 -2.68 -43.91
N THR A 14 -9.92 -3.51 -43.37
CA THR A 14 -9.76 -3.74 -41.95
C THR A 14 -9.38 -2.42 -41.29
N GLN A 15 -10.28 -1.88 -40.45
CA GLN A 15 -9.97 -0.75 -39.59
C GLN A 15 -8.85 -1.17 -38.63
N GLN A 16 -7.66 -0.60 -38.81
CA GLN A 16 -6.63 -0.63 -37.79
C GLN A 16 -7.16 0.18 -36.62
N THR A 17 -7.54 -0.53 -35.56
CA THR A 17 -7.72 0.07 -34.25
C THR A 17 -6.34 0.58 -33.84
N GLU A 18 -6.19 1.89 -33.75
CA GLU A 18 -5.03 2.52 -33.15
C GLU A 18 -4.90 1.97 -31.72
N SER A 19 -3.93 1.10 -31.52
CA SER A 19 -3.49 0.70 -30.18
C SER A 19 -2.90 1.95 -29.56
N GLU A 20 -3.69 2.61 -28.71
CA GLU A 20 -3.21 3.67 -27.82
C GLU A 20 -2.08 3.06 -26.99
N ALA A 21 -0.83 3.35 -27.36
CA ALA A 21 0.32 2.84 -26.65
C ALA A 21 0.23 3.33 -25.19
N PRO A 22 0.53 2.49 -24.19
CA PRO A 22 0.55 2.93 -22.81
C PRO A 22 1.50 4.13 -22.69
N ILE A 23 1.00 5.23 -22.13
CA ILE A 23 1.84 6.38 -21.79
C ILE A 23 2.81 5.86 -20.71
N ASP A 24 4.02 5.54 -21.13
CA ASP A 24 5.09 5.08 -20.24
C ASP A 24 5.48 6.24 -19.32
N SER A 25 4.85 6.27 -18.15
CA SER A 25 5.09 7.24 -17.08
C SER A 25 6.18 6.76 -16.12
N SER A 26 7.09 5.92 -16.61
CA SER A 26 8.23 5.46 -15.81
C SER A 26 9.14 6.63 -15.42
N VAL A 27 9.59 6.59 -14.16
CA VAL A 27 10.51 7.58 -13.59
C VAL A 27 11.83 6.86 -13.30
N ASP A 28 12.95 7.41 -13.77
CA ASP A 28 14.29 6.91 -13.44
C ASP A 28 14.68 7.38 -12.02
N LEU A 29 14.95 6.43 -11.13
CA LEU A 29 15.40 6.68 -9.76
C LEU A 29 16.83 6.15 -9.58
N ARG A 30 17.76 7.06 -9.29
CA ARG A 30 19.15 6.70 -8.96
C ARG A 30 19.37 6.69 -7.46
N VAL A 31 19.57 5.50 -6.90
CA VAL A 31 19.83 5.29 -5.47
C VAL A 31 21.28 4.85 -5.26
N ARG A 32 21.92 5.37 -4.20
CA ARG A 32 23.22 4.88 -3.72
C ARG A 32 23.00 4.02 -2.49
N VAL A 33 23.48 2.79 -2.53
CA VAL A 33 23.42 1.83 -1.43
C VAL A 33 24.82 1.30 -1.15
N ASP A 34 25.06 0.88 0.09
CA ASP A 34 26.33 0.25 0.46
C ASP A 34 26.53 -1.06 -0.33
N ALA A 35 27.79 -1.37 -0.65
CA ALA A 35 28.14 -2.53 -1.46
C ALA A 35 27.62 -3.86 -0.86
N ASP A 36 27.64 -3.99 0.47
CA ASP A 36 27.12 -5.17 1.16
C ASP A 36 25.60 -5.29 1.05
N ILE A 37 24.87 -4.18 1.09
CA ILE A 37 23.41 -4.16 0.90
C ILE A 37 23.08 -4.52 -0.54
N HIS A 38 23.80 -3.94 -1.51
CA HIS A 38 23.65 -4.28 -2.92
C HIS A 38 23.87 -5.78 -3.18
N ARG A 39 24.91 -6.38 -2.57
CA ARG A 39 25.18 -7.82 -2.67
C ARG A 39 23.98 -8.64 -2.17
N LYS A 40 23.44 -8.33 -0.99
CA LYS A 40 22.27 -9.04 -0.42
C LYS A 40 21.02 -8.91 -1.30
N ILE A 41 20.74 -7.71 -1.82
CA ILE A 41 19.60 -7.48 -2.72
C ILE A 41 19.76 -8.33 -3.99
N LYS A 42 20.98 -8.38 -4.55
CA LYS A 42 21.26 -9.17 -5.74
C LYS A 42 21.07 -10.67 -5.51
N GLU A 43 21.56 -11.21 -4.39
CA GLU A 43 21.38 -12.63 -4.03
C GLU A 43 19.89 -13.00 -3.95
N VAL A 44 19.07 -12.18 -3.27
CA VAL A 44 17.62 -12.41 -3.16
C VAL A 44 16.92 -12.31 -4.53
N ALA A 45 17.32 -11.35 -5.36
CA ALA A 45 16.75 -11.18 -6.70
C ALA A 45 17.04 -12.41 -7.59
N GLU A 46 18.29 -12.90 -7.56
CA GLU A 46 18.70 -14.10 -8.31
C GLU A 46 17.97 -15.36 -7.84
N GLU A 47 17.84 -15.55 -6.52
CA GLU A 47 17.11 -16.70 -5.95
C GLU A 47 15.63 -16.71 -6.37
N CYS A 48 15.02 -15.53 -6.49
CA CYS A 48 13.63 -15.37 -6.90
C CYS A 48 13.44 -15.29 -8.42
N GLY A 49 14.52 -15.29 -9.21
CA GLY A 49 14.45 -15.14 -10.68
C GLY A 49 13.94 -13.76 -11.15
N LEU A 50 14.18 -12.72 -10.35
CA LEU A 50 13.76 -11.34 -10.62
C LEU A 50 14.97 -10.48 -11.01
N SER A 51 14.74 -9.44 -11.82
CA SER A 51 15.73 -8.37 -11.92
C SER A 51 15.77 -7.54 -10.63
N ILE A 52 16.93 -6.95 -10.32
CA ILE A 52 17.08 -6.06 -9.15
C ILE A 52 16.04 -4.92 -9.22
N SER A 53 15.81 -4.36 -10.40
CA SER A 53 14.83 -3.28 -10.59
C SER A 53 13.40 -3.72 -10.27
N GLN A 54 12.98 -4.92 -10.69
CA GLN A 54 11.66 -5.47 -10.36
C GLN A 54 11.51 -5.73 -8.86
N LEU A 55 12.53 -6.30 -8.22
CA LEU A 55 12.53 -6.53 -6.78
C LEU A 55 12.40 -5.20 -6.03
N VAL A 56 13.20 -4.20 -6.38
CA VAL A 56 13.18 -2.89 -5.74
C VAL A 56 11.83 -2.19 -5.97
N ALA A 57 11.28 -2.23 -7.17
CA ALA A 57 9.97 -1.66 -7.48
C ALA A 57 8.86 -2.31 -6.64
N GLY A 58 8.82 -3.65 -6.58
CA GLY A 58 7.83 -4.38 -5.78
C GLY A 58 7.96 -4.13 -4.27
N VAL A 59 9.20 -4.00 -3.76
CA VAL A 59 9.43 -3.61 -2.37
C VAL A 59 8.94 -2.19 -2.10
N ILE A 60 9.24 -1.23 -2.99
CA ILE A 60 8.77 0.16 -2.84
C ILE A 60 7.25 0.20 -2.83
N GLU A 61 6.59 -0.46 -3.79
CA GLU A 61 5.13 -0.55 -3.86
C GLU A 61 4.52 -1.09 -2.57
N GLY A 62 5.03 -2.23 -2.07
CA GLY A 62 4.52 -2.83 -0.83
C GLY A 62 4.77 -2.00 0.42
N VAL A 63 5.84 -1.19 0.44
CA VAL A 63 6.17 -0.29 1.55
C VAL A 63 5.35 1.00 1.51
N VAL A 64 5.12 1.58 0.33
CA VAL A 64 4.40 2.85 0.16
C VAL A 64 2.98 2.76 0.73
N ASP A 65 2.27 1.66 0.50
CA ASP A 65 0.92 1.45 1.06
C ASP A 65 0.88 1.42 2.60
N ARG A 66 2.04 1.21 3.22
CA ARG A 66 2.21 1.07 4.68
C ARG A 66 2.98 2.24 5.28
N MET A 67 3.28 3.26 4.49
CA MET A 67 3.93 4.48 4.96
C MET A 67 2.97 5.30 5.82
N GLN A 68 3.36 5.54 7.07
CA GLN A 68 2.59 6.33 8.03
C GLN A 68 3.44 7.49 8.57
N PRO A 69 3.04 8.76 8.33
CA PRO A 69 3.77 9.91 8.82
C PRO A 69 3.64 10.03 10.35
N GLY A 70 4.77 10.22 11.04
CA GLY A 70 4.83 10.34 12.49
C GLY A 70 5.64 9.24 13.15
N PHE A 71 5.46 9.12 14.47
CA PHE A 71 6.17 8.16 15.31
C PHE A 71 5.19 7.14 15.91
N PRO A 72 5.46 5.83 15.82
CA PRO A 72 4.57 4.82 16.36
C PRO A 72 4.74 4.73 17.89
N LYS A 73 3.63 4.84 18.62
CA LYS A 73 3.54 4.54 20.04
C LYS A 73 2.88 3.19 20.22
N LEU A 74 3.63 2.24 20.78
CA LEU A 74 3.14 0.91 21.09
C LEU A 74 2.59 0.90 22.53
N GLN A 75 1.33 0.52 22.68
CA GLN A 75 0.68 0.30 23.97
C GLN A 75 -0.21 -0.93 23.86
N ASP A 76 0.07 -1.99 24.62
CA ASP A 76 -0.80 -3.19 24.70
C ASP A 76 -1.21 -3.80 23.35
N LYS A 77 -0.24 -3.96 22.42
CA LYS A 77 -0.42 -4.44 21.02
C LYS A 77 -1.13 -3.46 20.07
N VAL A 78 -1.40 -2.26 20.56
CA VAL A 78 -2.02 -1.18 19.80
C VAL A 78 -0.92 -0.22 19.32
N VAL A 79 -0.86 0.02 18.01
CA VAL A 79 0.04 1.02 17.43
C VAL A 79 -0.75 2.29 17.17
N LYS A 80 -0.46 3.33 17.96
CA LYS A 80 -0.95 4.70 17.73
C LYS A 80 0.11 5.50 16.99
N VAL A 81 -0.33 6.47 16.18
CA VAL A 81 0.58 7.37 15.47
C VAL A 81 0.61 8.70 16.19
N GLU A 82 1.78 9.10 16.69
CA GLU A 82 2.03 10.45 17.17
C GLU A 82 2.54 11.31 16.02
N PRO A 83 1.88 12.44 15.70
CA PRO A 83 2.39 13.37 14.70
C PRO A 83 3.77 13.90 15.12
N ARG A 84 4.81 13.56 14.36
CA ARG A 84 6.18 14.01 14.61
C ARG A 84 6.86 14.35 13.28
N SER A 85 7.39 15.57 13.19
CA SER A 85 8.09 16.03 11.99
C SER A 85 9.34 15.17 11.75
N LYS A 86 9.63 14.88 10.48
CA LYS A 86 10.78 14.08 10.04
C LYS A 86 10.80 12.65 10.59
N CYS A 87 9.66 12.14 11.02
CA CYS A 87 9.47 10.74 11.36
C CYS A 87 8.48 10.09 10.40
N LEU A 88 8.80 8.88 9.98
CA LEU A 88 7.95 8.00 9.19
C LEU A 88 8.09 6.60 9.79
N PHE A 89 7.00 5.86 9.92
CA PHE A 89 7.10 4.42 10.16
C PHE A 89 6.38 3.66 9.06
N ILE A 90 6.85 2.44 8.84
CA ILE A 90 6.22 1.48 7.93
C ILE A 90 5.57 0.41 8.78
N GLY A 91 4.28 0.18 8.53
CA GLY A 91 3.50 -0.82 9.23
C GLY A 91 2.01 -0.55 9.10
N GLN A 92 1.25 -1.06 10.06
CA GLN A 92 -0.20 -0.90 10.12
C GLN A 92 -0.58 -0.28 11.46
N PRO A 93 -1.18 0.93 11.50
CA PRO A 93 -1.72 1.46 12.74
C PRO A 93 -2.90 0.59 13.20
N ALA A 94 -3.14 0.55 14.51
CA ALA A 94 -4.32 -0.13 15.02
C ALA A 94 -5.58 0.54 14.47
N LYS A 95 -6.55 -0.27 14.03
CA LYS A 95 -7.86 0.24 13.63
C LYS A 95 -8.77 0.25 14.83
N TYR A 96 -9.46 1.37 15.01
CA TYR A 96 -10.43 1.55 16.08
C TYR A 96 -11.82 1.60 15.49
N VAL A 97 -12.75 0.87 16.07
CA VAL A 97 -14.17 1.15 15.91
C VAL A 97 -14.59 2.06 17.05
N THR A 98 -15.50 2.98 16.73
CA THR A 98 -16.27 3.62 17.80
C THR A 98 -17.39 2.64 18.10
N TYR A 99 -17.43 2.14 19.33
CA TYR A 99 -18.43 1.16 19.72
C TYR A 99 -19.79 1.88 19.79
N THR A 100 -20.66 1.64 18.80
CA THR A 100 -21.95 2.33 18.71
C THR A 100 -23.02 1.63 19.54
N GLU A 101 -24.17 2.28 19.71
CA GLU A 101 -25.34 1.65 20.32
C GLU A 101 -25.82 0.42 19.50
N GLU A 102 -25.61 0.42 18.18
CA GLU A 102 -25.88 -0.74 17.32
C GLU A 102 -24.93 -1.90 17.64
N CYS A 103 -23.62 -1.65 17.75
CA CYS A 103 -22.64 -2.66 18.16
C CYS A 103 -22.98 -3.25 19.54
N TYR A 104 -23.36 -2.39 20.49
CA TYR A 104 -23.81 -2.82 21.82
C TYR A 104 -25.03 -3.75 21.74
N ASN A 105 -26.05 -3.37 20.96
CA ASN A 105 -27.27 -4.15 20.81
C ASN A 105 -27.02 -5.51 20.14
N GLU A 106 -26.12 -5.57 19.16
CA GLU A 106 -25.71 -6.82 18.51
C GLU A 106 -24.98 -7.75 19.49
N GLU A 107 -23.98 -7.25 20.23
CA GLU A 107 -23.28 -8.04 21.24
C GLU A 107 -24.20 -8.45 22.41
N TYR A 108 -25.15 -7.60 22.80
CA TYR A 108 -26.14 -7.91 23.82
C TYR A 108 -27.08 -9.04 23.38
N ALA A 109 -27.52 -9.02 22.11
CA ALA A 109 -28.32 -10.09 21.54
C ALA A 109 -27.54 -11.42 21.47
N LEU A 110 -26.26 -11.37 21.12
CA LEU A 110 -25.35 -12.52 21.14
C LEU A 110 -25.17 -13.09 22.56
N TRP A 111 -24.88 -12.23 23.54
CA TRP A 111 -24.78 -12.62 24.95
C TRP A 111 -26.07 -13.25 25.48
N LYS A 112 -27.23 -12.68 25.16
CA LYS A 112 -28.54 -13.25 25.56
C LYS A 112 -28.80 -14.65 24.99
N ARG A 113 -28.17 -15.00 23.86
CA ARG A 113 -28.21 -16.35 23.28
C ARG A 113 -27.14 -17.29 23.87
N GLY A 114 -26.27 -16.80 24.75
CA GLY A 114 -25.13 -17.55 25.30
C GLY A 114 -23.92 -17.61 24.37
N GLU A 115 -23.90 -16.80 23.31
CA GLU A 115 -22.90 -16.79 22.25
C GLU A 115 -22.06 -15.50 22.31
N GLY A 116 -21.42 -15.20 23.44
CA GLY A 116 -20.63 -13.98 23.56
C GLY A 116 -20.31 -13.59 25.00
N GLN A 117 -19.71 -12.41 25.16
CA GLN A 117 -19.47 -11.78 26.46
C GLN A 117 -20.54 -10.73 26.74
N GLU A 118 -20.80 -10.47 28.02
CA GLU A 118 -21.72 -9.40 28.42
C GLU A 118 -21.13 -8.05 27.98
N PRO A 119 -21.82 -7.28 27.10
CA PRO A 119 -21.30 -5.99 26.66
C PRO A 119 -21.40 -4.97 27.78
N ASN A 120 -20.39 -4.10 27.91
CA ASN A 120 -20.37 -3.05 28.91
C ASN A 120 -20.98 -1.75 28.32
N PRO A 121 -22.07 -1.20 28.88
CA PRO A 121 -22.70 0.01 28.34
C PRO A 121 -21.80 1.26 28.44
N HIS A 122 -20.76 1.24 29.27
CA HIS A 122 -19.75 2.30 29.31
C HIS A 122 -18.83 2.33 28.09
N ASP A 123 -18.82 1.27 27.29
CA ASP A 123 -18.03 1.21 26.06
C ASP A 123 -18.71 1.94 24.90
N ILE A 124 -19.99 2.33 25.01
CA ILE A 124 -20.68 3.10 23.97
C ILE A 124 -19.98 4.46 23.77
N GLY A 125 -19.49 4.70 22.56
CA GLY A 125 -18.69 5.86 22.19
C GLY A 125 -17.18 5.70 22.46
N ALA A 126 -16.75 4.62 23.11
CA ALA A 126 -15.34 4.31 23.29
C ALA A 126 -14.70 3.86 21.98
N LYS A 127 -13.41 4.19 21.82
CA LYS A 127 -12.59 3.70 20.72
C LYS A 127 -11.89 2.43 21.15
N THR A 128 -12.40 1.30 20.68
CA THR A 128 -11.82 -0.02 20.97
C THR A 128 -11.04 -0.50 19.74
N PRO A 129 -9.78 -0.93 19.91
CA PRO A 129 -9.03 -1.51 18.81
C PRO A 129 -9.65 -2.86 18.45
N TYR A 130 -10.06 -3.04 17.20
CA TYR A 130 -10.55 -4.33 16.69
C TYR A 130 -9.52 -5.04 15.81
N GLU A 131 -8.47 -4.31 15.40
CA GLU A 131 -7.27 -4.88 14.78
C GLU A 131 -6.03 -4.34 15.50
N ASN A 132 -5.13 -5.25 15.89
CA ASN A 132 -3.83 -4.87 16.42
C ASN A 132 -3.01 -4.14 15.35
N GLY A 133 -2.14 -3.25 15.79
CA GLY A 133 -1.20 -2.59 14.90
C GLY A 133 0.12 -3.35 14.80
N GLU A 134 0.87 -3.09 13.73
CA GLU A 134 2.19 -3.64 13.49
C GLU A 134 3.17 -2.53 13.08
N VAL A 135 4.43 -2.64 13.51
CA VAL A 135 5.52 -1.78 13.07
C VAL A 135 6.61 -2.66 12.47
N TRP A 136 6.93 -2.42 11.19
CA TRP A 136 8.00 -3.13 10.48
C TRP A 136 9.33 -2.41 10.64
N PHE A 137 9.34 -1.10 10.41
CA PHE A 137 10.52 -0.26 10.63
C PHE A 137 10.16 1.22 10.83
N ILE A 138 11.08 1.97 11.43
CA ILE A 138 10.94 3.40 11.71
C ILE A 138 12.10 4.17 11.08
N LEU A 139 11.77 5.24 10.36
CA LEU A 139 12.71 6.24 9.89
C LEU A 139 12.57 7.50 10.76
N ASP A 140 13.53 7.72 11.66
CA ASP A 140 13.58 8.92 12.49
C ASP A 140 14.76 9.83 12.08
N TYR A 141 14.43 10.92 11.39
CA TYR A 141 15.38 11.98 11.03
C TYR A 141 15.20 13.24 11.89
N SER A 142 14.44 13.19 12.97
CA SER A 142 14.19 14.35 13.84
C SER A 142 15.48 14.90 14.47
N GLY A 143 16.45 14.03 14.76
CA GLY A 143 17.78 14.40 15.25
C GLY A 143 18.79 14.82 14.17
N ARG A 144 18.42 14.79 12.88
CA ARG A 144 19.34 15.11 11.77
C ARG A 144 18.84 16.36 11.03
N PRO A 145 19.70 17.37 10.76
CA PRO A 145 19.33 18.45 9.88
C PRO A 145 19.20 17.92 8.45
N VAL A 146 17.96 17.71 8.00
CA VAL A 146 17.66 17.47 6.58
C VAL A 146 17.93 18.76 5.83
N ARG A 147 19.05 18.83 5.12
CA ARG A 147 19.36 19.92 4.19
C ARG A 147 18.61 19.61 2.89
N TYR A 148 17.53 20.34 2.62
CA TYR A 148 16.93 20.36 1.29
C TYR A 148 17.54 21.50 0.50
N THR A 149 18.13 21.19 -0.66
CA THR A 149 18.41 22.19 -1.69
C THR A 149 17.16 22.19 -2.58
N VAL A 150 16.32 23.23 -2.46
CA VAL A 150 15.23 23.42 -3.42
C VAL A 150 15.85 24.06 -4.64
N GLU A 151 16.20 23.26 -5.64
CA GLU A 151 16.44 23.79 -6.97
C GLU A 151 15.07 24.17 -7.55
N LYS A 152 14.85 25.48 -7.73
CA LYS A 152 13.69 25.97 -8.48
C LYS A 152 13.96 25.68 -9.95
N TYR A 153 13.16 24.80 -10.55
CA TYR A 153 13.05 24.66 -12.00
C TYR A 153 12.22 25.81 -12.57
#